data_AF-A0A3N5H9C4-F1
#
_entry.id   AF-A0A3N5H9C4-F1
#
_cell.length_a   1.000
_cell.length_b   1.000
_cell.length_c   1.000
_cell.angle_alpha   90.00
_cell.angle_beta   90.00
_cell.angle_gamma   90.00
#
_symmetry.space_group_name_H-M   'P 1'
#
loop_
_entity.id
_entity.type
_entity.pdbx_description
1 polymer ?
#
loop_
_entity_poly.entity_id
_entity_poly.type
_entity_poly.pdbx_seq_one_letter_code
_entity_poly.pdbx_strand_id
1 'polypeptide(L)'
;MSRRLLRALVLPLVLHAATARADDVYVWTDASGESHYTNDLASIPDKARRTVRKLEANPDVVAPRSAIPGVEPEKTAAKADPEPQEKKPASEQPPPPQPIEESIEAPRDDEKVSEEQWRTMFKKANERVRRAERKAQRTREALAKLPGQDLTSYDYAGNVVVDSRYQSLKVQLEEDDHQLTTAREELHDLERAAAREAIPLEWRR
;
A
#
# COMPACT_ATOMS: atom_id res chain seq x y z
N MET A 1 7.67 76.32 13.87
CA MET A 1 8.13 76.22 12.46
C MET A 1 8.54 74.77 12.18
N SER A 2 8.08 74.23 11.04
CA SER A 2 8.62 73.05 10.30
C SER A 2 8.47 71.66 10.94
N ARG A 3 7.44 70.87 10.64
CA ARG A 3 7.22 69.97 9.46
C ARG A 3 8.34 68.95 9.22
N ARG A 4 8.00 67.64 9.27
CA ARG A 4 8.49 66.47 8.49
C ARG A 4 8.21 65.19 9.31
N LEU A 5 7.76 64.04 8.80
CA LEU A 5 7.14 63.64 7.54
C LEU A 5 6.58 62.23 7.83
N LEU A 6 5.27 62.03 7.67
CA LEU A 6 4.63 60.71 7.70
C LEU A 6 5.23 59.83 6.59
N ARG A 7 5.68 58.62 6.90
CA ARG A 7 5.84 57.54 5.92
C ARG A 7 5.01 56.35 6.37
N ALA A 8 3.76 56.33 5.89
CA ALA A 8 2.90 55.16 5.92
C ALA A 8 3.43 54.17 4.87
N LEU A 9 4.00 53.06 5.33
CA LEU A 9 4.38 51.93 4.49
C LEU A 9 3.16 51.01 4.38
N VAL A 10 2.41 51.12 3.29
CA VAL A 10 1.31 50.19 2.96
C VAL A 10 1.92 49.00 2.23
N LEU A 11 1.92 47.83 2.88
CA LEU A 11 2.36 46.56 2.30
C LEU A 11 1.15 45.85 1.67
N PRO A 12 1.13 45.56 0.35
CA PRO A 12 0.05 44.78 -0.25
C PRO A 12 0.23 43.30 0.08
N LEU A 13 -0.66 42.76 0.91
CA LEU A 13 -0.77 41.34 1.21
C LEU A 13 -1.45 40.64 0.02
N VAL A 14 -0.66 40.09 -0.89
CA VAL A 14 -1.16 39.28 -2.01
C VAL A 14 -1.53 37.89 -1.48
N LEU A 15 -2.81 37.69 -1.15
CA LEU A 15 -3.38 36.37 -0.88
C LEU A 15 -3.40 35.54 -2.17
N HIS A 16 -2.53 34.55 -2.26
CA HIS A 16 -2.62 33.50 -3.28
C HIS A 16 -3.63 32.46 -2.80
N ALA A 17 -4.86 32.55 -3.31
CA ALA A 17 -5.84 31.48 -3.17
C ALA A 17 -5.35 30.28 -3.97
N ALA A 18 -4.89 29.23 -3.29
CA ALA A 18 -4.65 27.93 -3.90
C ALA A 18 -6.00 27.34 -4.30
N THR A 19 -6.35 27.44 -5.59
CA THR A 19 -7.48 26.73 -6.16
C THR A 19 -7.10 25.26 -6.26
N ALA A 20 -7.47 24.47 -5.25
CA ALA A 20 -7.50 23.02 -5.38
C ALA A 20 -8.49 22.69 -6.50
N ARG A 21 -7.97 22.27 -7.67
CA ARG A 21 -8.82 21.74 -8.73
C ARG A 21 -9.29 20.38 -8.27
N ALA A 22 -10.59 20.23 -8.07
CA ALA A 22 -11.22 18.94 -7.94
C ALA A 22 -11.08 18.27 -9.31
N ASP A 23 -10.12 17.34 -9.43
CA ASP A 23 -9.95 16.57 -10.65
C ASP A 23 -11.13 15.61 -10.79
N ASP A 24 -11.78 15.65 -11.96
CA ASP A 24 -12.92 14.79 -12.27
C ASP A 24 -12.45 13.33 -12.34
N VAL A 25 -12.96 12.47 -11.46
CA VAL A 25 -12.66 11.03 -11.49
C VAL A 25 -13.74 10.31 -12.29
N TYR A 26 -13.33 9.59 -13.33
CA TYR A 26 -14.21 8.80 -14.17
C TYR A 26 -14.15 7.33 -13.77
N VAL A 27 -15.31 6.69 -13.73
CA VAL A 27 -15.46 5.26 -13.41
C VAL A 27 -16.19 4.56 -14.54
N TRP A 28 -15.66 3.42 -14.99
CA TRP A 28 -16.35 2.54 -15.93
C TRP A 28 -16.16 1.08 -15.54
N THR A 29 -17.10 0.25 -16.00
CA THR A 29 -17.04 -1.20 -15.86
C THR A 29 -16.76 -1.81 -17.23
N ASP A 30 -15.77 -2.69 -17.31
CA ASP A 30 -15.42 -3.38 -18.54
C ASP A 30 -16.35 -4.60 -18.82
N ALA A 31 -16.09 -5.31 -19.93
CA ALA A 31 -16.87 -6.48 -20.32
C ALA A 31 -16.69 -7.67 -19.35
N SER A 32 -15.61 -7.69 -18.56
CA SER A 32 -15.34 -8.68 -17.51
C SER A 32 -16.04 -8.35 -16.18
N GLY A 33 -16.64 -7.16 -16.06
CA GLY A 33 -17.28 -6.71 -14.82
C GLY A 33 -16.32 -6.02 -13.84
N GLU A 34 -15.09 -5.72 -14.24
CA GLU A 34 -14.11 -5.02 -13.41
C GLU A 34 -14.30 -3.50 -13.50
N SER A 35 -14.22 -2.81 -12.36
CA SER A 35 -14.40 -1.35 -12.27
C SER A 35 -13.05 -0.64 -12.30
N HIS A 36 -12.90 0.26 -13.27
CA HIS A 36 -11.69 1.04 -13.50
C HIS A 36 -11.92 2.51 -13.15
N TYR A 37 -10.89 3.16 -12.62
CA TYR A 37 -10.90 4.57 -12.19
C TYR A 37 -9.80 5.32 -12.93
N THR A 38 -10.12 6.46 -13.54
CA THR A 38 -9.10 7.31 -14.18
C THR A 38 -9.46 8.79 -14.05
N ASN A 39 -8.44 9.62 -14.11
CA ASN A 39 -8.55 11.08 -14.09
C ASN A 39 -8.50 11.64 -15.53
N ASP A 40 -8.16 10.79 -16.50
CA ASP A 40 -8.00 11.16 -17.90
C ASP A 40 -9.04 10.45 -18.78
N LEU A 41 -10.02 11.22 -19.28
CA LEU A 41 -11.06 10.72 -20.18
C LEU A 41 -10.48 10.13 -21.48
N ALA A 42 -9.30 10.60 -21.92
CA ALA A 42 -8.65 10.09 -23.12
C ALA A 42 -8.16 8.64 -22.95
N SER A 43 -7.79 8.25 -21.73
CA SER A 43 -7.33 6.89 -21.39
C SER A 43 -8.44 5.83 -21.45
N ILE A 44 -9.71 6.23 -21.50
CA ILE A 44 -10.85 5.31 -21.52
C ILE A 44 -11.06 4.78 -22.95
N PRO A 45 -11.12 3.45 -23.15
CA PRO A 45 -11.42 2.86 -24.46
C PRO A 45 -12.76 3.33 -25.03
N ASP A 46 -12.84 3.61 -26.34
CA ASP A 46 -14.04 4.17 -26.98
C ASP A 46 -15.32 3.36 -26.72
N LYS A 47 -15.21 2.03 -26.60
CA LYS A 47 -16.34 1.15 -26.29
C LYS A 47 -16.88 1.35 -24.87
N ALA A 48 -16.01 1.69 -23.92
CA ALA A 48 -16.35 1.91 -22.51
C ALA A 48 -16.82 3.34 -22.22
N ARG A 49 -16.48 4.32 -23.07
CA ARG A 49 -16.91 5.74 -22.89
C ARG A 49 -18.42 5.93 -22.76
N ARG A 50 -19.23 5.00 -23.30
CA ARG A 50 -20.70 5.04 -23.19
C ARG A 50 -21.24 4.65 -21.82
N THR A 51 -20.47 3.92 -21.02
CA THR A 51 -20.85 3.45 -19.67
C THR A 51 -20.15 4.22 -18.56
N VAL A 52 -19.30 5.19 -18.90
CA VAL A 52 -18.58 6.03 -17.94
C VAL A 52 -19.56 6.85 -17.10
N ARG A 53 -19.34 6.84 -15.79
CA ARG A 53 -19.95 7.77 -14.85
C ARG A 53 -18.89 8.73 -14.33
N LYS A 54 -19.18 10.02 -14.42
CA LYS A 54 -18.37 11.07 -13.79
C LYS A 54 -18.72 11.09 -12.30
N LEU A 55 -17.74 10.84 -11.43
CA LEU A 55 -17.89 11.14 -10.02
C LEU A 55 -17.67 12.65 -9.86
N GLU A 56 -18.76 13.42 -9.95
CA GLU A 56 -18.70 14.81 -9.49
C GLU A 56 -18.49 14.78 -7.98
N ALA A 57 -17.45 15.45 -7.51
CA ALA A 57 -17.20 15.70 -6.11
C ALA A 57 -18.28 16.66 -5.57
N ASN A 58 -19.52 16.18 -5.47
CA ASN A 58 -20.61 16.89 -4.85
C ASN A 58 -20.46 16.71 -3.32
N PRO A 59 -20.24 17.78 -2.54
CA PRO A 59 -20.03 17.66 -1.09
C PRO A 59 -21.29 17.29 -0.30
N ASP A 60 -22.42 17.01 -0.95
CA ASP A 60 -23.66 16.57 -0.30
C ASP A 60 -24.29 15.37 -1.02
N VAL A 61 -24.52 14.29 -0.25
CA VAL A 61 -25.36 13.10 -0.52
C VAL A 61 -24.70 11.85 -1.17
N VAL A 62 -24.22 10.96 -0.28
CA VAL A 62 -24.36 9.47 -0.20
C VAL A 62 -23.69 8.55 -1.26
N ALA A 63 -22.53 7.99 -0.84
CA ALA A 63 -22.01 6.60 -0.84
C ALA A 63 -22.46 5.54 -1.91
N PRO A 64 -21.56 4.62 -2.33
CA PRO A 64 -21.18 3.52 -1.43
C PRO A 64 -19.67 3.22 -1.34
N ARG A 65 -19.25 2.84 -0.12
CA ARG A 65 -18.15 1.92 0.21
C ARG A 65 -16.75 2.23 -0.38
N SER A 66 -15.99 3.01 0.38
CA SER A 66 -14.73 2.57 1.02
C SER A 66 -14.01 3.81 1.54
N ALA A 67 -14.45 4.27 2.70
CA ALA A 67 -13.83 5.35 3.43
C ALA A 67 -13.01 4.72 4.57
N ILE A 68 -11.69 4.88 4.51
CA ILE A 68 -10.89 5.09 5.71
C ILE A 68 -10.20 6.44 5.53
N PRO A 69 -10.68 7.49 6.21
CA PRO A 69 -9.87 8.67 6.50
C PRO A 69 -9.80 8.94 8.01
N GLY A 70 -8.61 9.32 8.47
CA GLY A 70 -8.49 10.25 9.59
C GLY A 70 -7.47 9.87 10.66
N VAL A 71 -6.25 10.38 10.53
CA VAL A 71 -5.55 10.98 11.69
C VAL A 71 -5.09 12.36 11.23
N GLU A 72 -5.81 13.38 11.69
CA GLU A 72 -5.36 14.77 11.78
C GLU A 72 -4.22 14.89 12.80
N PRO A 73 -3.39 15.93 12.70
CA PRO A 73 -3.33 16.77 13.89
C PRO A 73 -3.38 18.27 13.62
N GLU A 74 -3.97 18.92 14.63
CA GLU A 74 -4.23 20.33 14.82
C GLU A 74 -3.00 21.25 14.75
N LYS A 75 -3.36 22.51 14.49
CA LYS A 75 -2.55 23.70 14.36
C LYS A 75 -2.57 24.47 15.70
N THR A 76 -1.41 24.75 16.29
CA THR A 76 -1.25 25.91 17.19
C THR A 76 0.10 26.59 16.95
N ALA A 77 0.06 27.92 16.84
CA ALA A 77 1.18 28.80 16.55
C ALA A 77 1.70 29.48 17.84
N ALA A 78 3.03 29.73 17.94
CA ALA A 78 3.62 31.07 18.14
C ALA A 78 5.13 31.07 18.56
N LYS A 79 5.93 31.79 17.75
CA LYS A 79 7.08 32.71 18.02
C LYS A 79 8.41 32.29 18.73
N ALA A 80 9.51 32.55 17.97
CA ALA A 80 10.89 33.03 18.30
C ALA A 80 11.76 32.21 19.28
N ASP A 81 13.05 31.92 19.10
CA ASP A 81 14.22 32.51 18.38
C ASP A 81 15.15 31.38 17.83
N PRO A 82 16.18 31.65 17.01
CA PRO A 82 16.97 30.63 16.31
C PRO A 82 18.18 30.16 17.13
N GLU A 83 18.22 28.87 17.48
CA GLU A 83 19.43 28.15 17.90
C GLU A 83 19.65 26.91 17.01
N PRO A 84 20.89 26.58 16.64
CA PRO A 84 21.19 25.60 15.59
C PRO A 84 20.99 24.17 16.10
N GLN A 85 19.87 23.55 15.72
CA GLN A 85 19.58 22.15 16.07
C GLN A 85 20.12 21.17 15.03
N GLU A 86 20.82 20.17 15.57
CA GLU A 86 21.40 19.01 14.92
C GLU A 86 20.41 18.23 14.06
N LYS A 87 20.92 17.74 12.92
CA LYS A 87 20.27 16.80 12.00
C LYS A 87 19.74 15.57 12.73
N LYS A 88 18.42 15.48 12.92
CA LYS A 88 17.72 14.20 13.15
C LYS A 88 17.40 13.54 11.80
N PRO A 89 17.47 12.20 11.73
CA PRO A 89 17.44 11.46 10.47
C PRO A 89 16.07 11.53 9.81
N ALA A 90 16.10 11.61 8.48
CA ALA A 90 14.95 11.58 7.60
C ALA A 90 14.04 10.40 7.94
N SER A 91 12.76 10.70 8.11
CA SER A 91 11.68 9.72 8.16
C SER A 91 11.82 8.79 6.96
N GLU A 92 12.08 7.51 7.21
CA GLU A 92 12.13 6.46 6.19
C GLU A 92 10.80 6.44 5.46
N GLN A 93 10.81 6.97 4.25
CA GLN A 93 9.77 6.73 3.27
C GLN A 93 9.58 5.20 3.18
N PRO A 94 8.34 4.66 3.35
CA PRO A 94 8.13 3.24 3.20
C PRO A 94 8.66 2.82 1.82
N PRO A 95 9.49 1.77 1.75
CA PRO A 95 10.10 1.36 0.49
C PRO A 95 8.99 1.17 -0.55
N PRO A 96 9.23 1.59 -1.81
CA PRO A 96 8.25 1.44 -2.88
C PRO A 96 7.73 0.00 -2.91
N PRO A 97 6.43 -0.21 -3.21
CA PRO A 97 5.85 -1.55 -3.29
C PRO A 97 6.72 -2.37 -4.23
N GLN A 98 7.27 -3.47 -3.70
CA GLN A 98 8.13 -4.33 -4.51
C GLN A 98 7.31 -4.84 -5.69
N PRO A 99 7.90 -4.93 -6.90
CA PRO A 99 7.23 -5.46 -8.08
C PRO A 99 6.56 -6.79 -7.75
N ILE A 100 5.34 -6.96 -8.28
CA ILE A 100 4.51 -8.18 -8.19
C ILE A 100 5.44 -9.40 -8.23
N GLU A 101 5.51 -10.15 -7.12
CA GLU A 101 6.41 -11.30 -6.98
C GLU A 101 6.07 -12.35 -8.05
N GLU A 102 6.86 -12.34 -9.12
CA GLU A 102 6.78 -13.32 -10.21
C GLU A 102 7.00 -14.71 -9.62
N SER A 103 6.00 -15.59 -9.79
CA SER A 103 6.05 -16.97 -9.31
C SER A 103 7.27 -17.68 -9.90
N ILE A 104 8.05 -18.35 -9.05
CA ILE A 104 9.21 -19.12 -9.50
C ILE A 104 8.70 -20.46 -10.01
N GLU A 105 8.35 -20.52 -11.28
CA GLU A 105 7.92 -21.77 -11.91
C GLU A 105 9.13 -22.70 -12.05
N ALA A 106 8.98 -23.96 -11.65
CA ALA A 106 10.02 -24.96 -11.83
C ALA A 106 10.27 -25.16 -13.34
N PRO A 107 11.53 -25.29 -13.78
CA PRO A 107 11.84 -25.57 -15.18
C PRO A 107 11.12 -26.82 -15.67
N ARG A 108 10.68 -26.79 -16.93
CA ARG A 108 10.10 -27.96 -17.57
C ARG A 108 11.18 -28.99 -17.88
N ASP A 109 10.81 -30.26 -17.92
CA ASP A 109 11.75 -31.38 -18.11
C ASP A 109 12.47 -31.35 -19.48
N ASP A 110 12.02 -30.53 -20.44
CA ASP A 110 12.66 -30.34 -21.75
C ASP A 110 13.67 -29.19 -21.79
N GLU A 111 13.74 -28.35 -20.76
CA GLU A 111 14.58 -27.15 -20.73
C GLU A 111 15.90 -27.41 -19.99
N LYS A 112 17.03 -27.31 -20.71
CA LYS A 112 18.36 -27.40 -20.10
C LYS A 112 18.72 -26.11 -19.39
N VAL A 113 18.52 -26.10 -18.08
CA VAL A 113 18.80 -24.94 -17.22
C VAL A 113 20.26 -24.93 -16.75
N SER A 114 20.90 -23.76 -16.79
CA SER A 114 22.28 -23.59 -16.35
C SER A 114 22.41 -23.65 -14.81
N GLU A 115 23.62 -23.94 -14.32
CA GLU A 115 23.94 -23.93 -12.89
C GLU A 115 23.58 -22.60 -12.21
N GLU A 116 23.97 -21.49 -12.84
CA GLU A 116 23.73 -20.14 -12.32
C GLU A 116 22.24 -19.85 -12.17
N GLN A 117 21.44 -20.34 -13.11
CA GLN A 117 19.99 -20.20 -13.08
C GLN A 117 19.37 -21.04 -11.95
N TRP A 118 19.80 -22.29 -11.77
CA TRP A 118 19.39 -23.11 -10.62
C TRP A 118 19.68 -22.43 -9.28
N ARG A 119 20.92 -21.94 -9.09
CA ARG A 119 21.31 -21.22 -7.87
C ARG A 119 20.45 -19.98 -7.66
N THR A 120 20.13 -19.25 -8.73
CA THR A 120 19.28 -18.06 -8.67
C THR A 120 17.85 -18.42 -8.26
N MET A 121 17.28 -19.49 -8.81
CA MET A 121 15.94 -19.96 -8.45
C MET A 121 15.86 -20.40 -6.98
N PHE A 122 16.81 -21.23 -6.52
CA PHE A 122 16.87 -21.64 -5.12
C PHE A 122 17.05 -20.46 -4.16
N LYS A 123 17.94 -19.51 -4.50
CA LYS A 123 18.12 -18.30 -3.70
C LYS A 123 16.83 -17.50 -3.59
N LYS A 124 16.14 -17.27 -4.71
CA LYS A 124 14.86 -16.54 -4.74
C LYS A 124 13.78 -17.27 -3.94
N ALA A 125 13.64 -18.58 -4.09
CA ALA A 125 12.64 -19.38 -3.37
C ALA A 125 12.90 -19.35 -1.85
N ASN A 126 14.15 -19.55 -1.44
CA ASN A 126 14.55 -19.44 -0.03
C ASN A 126 14.30 -18.03 0.54
N GLU A 127 14.59 -16.96 -0.22
CA GLU A 127 14.26 -15.60 0.19
C GLU A 127 12.76 -15.40 0.36
N ARG A 128 11.93 -15.95 -0.54
CA ARG A 128 10.47 -15.88 -0.47
C ARG A 128 9.94 -16.56 0.78
N VAL A 129 10.38 -17.79 1.07
CA VAL A 129 10.03 -18.52 2.31
C VAL A 129 10.39 -17.71 3.54
N ARG A 130 11.62 -17.15 3.61
CA ARG A 130 12.04 -16.33 4.75
C ARG A 130 11.23 -15.04 4.90
N ARG A 131 10.79 -14.42 3.80
CA ARG A 131 9.93 -13.22 3.85
C ARG A 131 8.54 -13.57 4.36
N ALA A 132 7.91 -14.61 3.80
CA ALA A 132 6.59 -15.08 4.21
C ALA A 132 6.59 -15.50 5.70
N GLU A 133 7.62 -16.22 6.14
CA GLU A 133 7.78 -16.63 7.54
C GLU A 133 7.89 -15.44 8.49
N ARG A 134 8.72 -14.44 8.15
CA ARG A 134 8.82 -13.21 8.95
C ARG A 134 7.49 -12.44 9.01
N LYS A 135 6.72 -12.43 7.92
CA LYS A 135 5.43 -11.74 7.85
C LYS A 135 4.41 -12.44 8.76
N ALA A 136 4.23 -13.75 8.59
CA ALA A 136 3.37 -14.56 9.46
C ALA A 136 3.75 -14.42 10.94
N GLN A 137 5.05 -14.46 11.26
CA GLN A 137 5.54 -14.28 12.63
C GLN A 137 5.17 -12.91 13.21
N ARG A 138 5.35 -11.82 12.46
CA ARG A 138 4.96 -10.46 12.90
C ARG A 138 3.45 -10.36 13.16
N THR A 139 2.63 -10.97 12.28
CA THR A 139 1.17 -10.96 12.43
C THR A 139 0.74 -11.76 13.65
N ARG A 140 1.36 -12.93 13.92
CA ARG A 140 1.15 -13.70 15.16
C ARG A 140 1.53 -12.90 16.41
N GLU A 141 2.67 -12.23 16.40
CA GLU A 141 3.10 -11.38 17.51
C GLU A 141 2.16 -10.19 17.73
N ALA A 142 1.65 -9.57 16.65
CA ALA A 142 0.67 -8.50 16.73
C ALA A 142 -0.66 -9.00 17.33
N LEU A 143 -1.10 -10.20 16.94
CA LEU A 143 -2.29 -10.84 17.47
C LEU A 143 -2.12 -11.22 18.95
N ALA A 144 -0.94 -11.69 19.36
CA ALA A 144 -0.61 -12.00 20.76
C ALA A 144 -0.55 -10.76 21.66
N LYS A 145 -0.20 -9.60 21.11
CA LYS A 145 -0.16 -8.32 21.85
C LYS A 145 -1.54 -7.70 22.07
N LEU A 146 -2.54 -8.10 21.28
CA LEU A 146 -3.89 -7.61 21.47
C LEU A 146 -4.56 -8.43 22.58
N PRO A 147 -4.99 -7.80 23.69
CA PRO A 147 -5.92 -8.46 24.59
C PRO A 147 -7.15 -8.80 23.73
N GLY A 148 -7.66 -10.03 23.80
CA GLY A 148 -8.77 -10.52 22.99
C GLY A 148 -10.13 -9.84 23.24
N GLN A 149 -10.12 -8.55 23.55
CA GLN A 149 -11.26 -7.70 23.77
C GLN A 149 -11.61 -7.02 22.44
N ASP A 150 -12.65 -7.53 21.80
CA ASP A 150 -13.26 -6.87 20.65
C ASP A 150 -13.77 -5.49 21.10
N LEU A 151 -13.27 -4.42 20.44
CA LEU A 151 -13.85 -3.10 20.64
C LEU A 151 -15.14 -3.02 19.82
N THR A 152 -16.28 -3.00 20.51
CA THR A 152 -17.55 -2.61 19.91
C THR A 152 -17.56 -1.09 19.74
N SER A 153 -17.51 -0.61 18.50
CA SER A 153 -17.79 0.79 18.18
C SER A 153 -19.23 0.92 17.68
N TYR A 154 -19.78 2.12 17.74
CA TYR A 154 -21.07 2.44 17.15
C TYR A 154 -20.83 3.33 15.93
N ASP A 155 -21.46 3.02 14.79
CA ASP A 155 -21.46 3.93 13.65
C ASP A 155 -22.34 5.17 13.92
N TYR A 156 -22.31 6.15 13.02
CA TYR A 156 -23.13 7.36 13.11
C TYR A 156 -24.64 7.10 13.06
N ALA A 157 -25.07 5.90 12.64
CA ALA A 157 -26.46 5.46 12.63
C ALA A 157 -26.84 4.65 13.89
N GLY A 158 -25.90 4.44 14.82
CA GLY A 158 -26.12 3.67 16.05
C GLY A 158 -26.04 2.15 15.86
N ASN A 159 -25.57 1.65 14.72
CA ASN A 159 -25.31 0.23 14.52
C ASN A 159 -24.01 -0.16 15.24
N VAL A 160 -24.00 -1.32 15.88
CA VAL A 160 -22.79 -1.90 16.47
C VAL A 160 -21.87 -2.36 15.35
N VAL A 161 -20.76 -1.65 15.15
CA VAL A 161 -19.66 -2.09 14.29
C VAL A 161 -18.61 -2.72 15.19
N VAL A 162 -18.44 -4.03 15.04
CA VAL A 162 -17.33 -4.72 15.69
C VAL A 162 -16.10 -4.54 14.82
N ASP A 163 -15.41 -3.41 14.98
CA ASP A 163 -14.11 -3.17 14.38
C ASP A 163 -13.04 -3.94 15.16
N SER A 164 -13.13 -5.26 15.06
CA SER A 164 -12.18 -6.13 15.70
C SER A 164 -10.92 -6.14 14.85
N ARG A 165 -9.98 -5.25 15.20
CA ARG A 165 -8.58 -5.33 14.77
C ARG A 165 -8.01 -6.74 14.94
N TYR A 166 -8.53 -7.50 15.91
CA TYR A 166 -8.20 -8.90 16.09
C TYR A 166 -8.73 -9.79 14.96
N GLN A 167 -9.98 -9.61 14.52
CA GLN A 167 -10.51 -10.30 13.33
C GLN A 167 -9.73 -9.94 12.05
N SER A 168 -9.39 -8.68 11.85
CA SER A 168 -8.59 -8.30 10.67
C SER A 168 -7.19 -8.91 10.70
N LEU A 169 -6.53 -8.96 11.86
CA LEU A 169 -5.25 -9.65 12.03
C LEU A 169 -5.35 -11.17 11.89
N LYS A 170 -6.49 -11.77 12.25
CA LYS A 170 -6.74 -13.20 11.99
C LYS A 170 -6.80 -13.50 10.50
N VAL A 171 -7.60 -12.74 9.76
CA VAL A 171 -7.70 -12.87 8.30
C VAL A 171 -6.34 -12.64 7.66
N GLN A 172 -5.59 -11.62 8.13
CA GLN A 172 -4.23 -11.37 7.66
C GLN A 172 -3.28 -12.53 7.96
N LEU A 173 -3.40 -13.14 9.14
CA LEU A 173 -2.56 -14.29 9.51
C LEU A 173 -2.86 -15.51 8.64
N GLU A 174 -4.12 -15.77 8.34
CA GLU A 174 -4.54 -16.85 7.45
C GLU A 174 -3.96 -16.68 6.04
N GLU A 175 -4.02 -15.45 5.51
CA GLU A 175 -3.37 -15.10 4.23
C GLU A 175 -1.85 -15.25 4.29
N ASP A 176 -1.20 -14.78 5.36
CA ASP A 176 0.26 -14.90 5.52
C ASP A 176 0.70 -16.38 5.65
N ASP A 177 -0.09 -17.21 6.33
CA ASP A 177 0.15 -18.65 6.47
C ASP A 177 -0.08 -19.40 5.14
N HIS A 178 -1.08 -18.98 4.35
CA HIS A 178 -1.28 -19.47 2.99
C HIS A 178 -0.07 -19.12 2.11
N GLN A 179 0.40 -17.87 2.12
CA GLN A 179 1.60 -17.44 1.38
C GLN A 179 2.85 -18.24 1.79
N LEU A 180 3.03 -18.50 3.09
CA LEU A 180 4.13 -19.33 3.58
C LEU A 180 4.03 -20.77 3.07
N THR A 181 2.82 -21.33 3.02
CA THR A 181 2.57 -22.68 2.51
C THR A 181 2.88 -22.76 1.02
N THR A 182 2.35 -21.84 0.21
CA THR A 182 2.64 -21.76 -1.23
C THR A 182 4.14 -21.60 -1.50
N ALA A 183 4.84 -20.72 -0.78
CA ALA A 183 6.29 -20.54 -0.96
C ALA A 183 7.10 -21.81 -0.61
N ARG A 184 6.64 -22.61 0.36
CA ARG A 184 7.25 -23.90 0.71
C ARG A 184 6.98 -24.96 -0.35
N GLU A 185 5.78 -24.99 -0.91
CA GLU A 185 5.43 -25.87 -2.03
C GLU A 185 6.29 -25.55 -3.27
N GLU A 186 6.43 -24.28 -3.64
CA GLU A 186 7.31 -23.84 -4.74
C GLU A 186 8.77 -24.30 -4.52
N LEU A 187 9.30 -24.16 -3.30
CA LEU A 187 10.65 -24.64 -2.97
C LEU A 187 10.75 -26.17 -3.10
N HIS A 188 9.76 -26.91 -2.59
CA HIS A 188 9.72 -28.36 -2.69
C HIS A 188 9.61 -28.83 -4.15
N ASP A 189 8.88 -28.11 -5.00
CA ASP A 189 8.75 -28.41 -6.42
C ASP A 189 10.07 -28.19 -7.16
N LEU A 190 10.79 -27.12 -6.83
CA LEU A 190 12.16 -26.90 -7.30
C LEU A 190 13.11 -28.00 -6.82
N GLU A 191 12.99 -28.48 -5.57
CA GLU A 191 13.78 -29.60 -5.06
C GLU A 191 13.49 -30.91 -5.79
N ARG A 192 12.21 -31.19 -6.10
CA ARG A 192 11.80 -32.35 -6.90
C ARG A 192 12.38 -32.28 -8.31
N ALA A 193 12.32 -31.12 -8.96
CA ALA A 193 12.89 -30.92 -10.29
C ALA A 193 14.42 -31.07 -10.27
N ALA A 194 15.09 -30.44 -9.32
CA ALA A 194 16.54 -30.55 -9.13
C ALA A 194 16.99 -31.99 -8.83
N ALA A 195 16.18 -32.78 -8.12
CA ALA A 195 16.46 -34.19 -7.89
C ALA A 195 16.38 -35.04 -9.17
N ARG A 196 15.44 -34.74 -10.08
CA ARG A 196 15.35 -35.41 -11.39
C ARG A 196 16.58 -35.14 -12.26
N GLU A 197 17.06 -33.90 -12.24
CA GLU A 197 18.26 -33.45 -12.97
C GLU A 197 19.58 -33.78 -12.26
N ALA A 198 19.53 -34.54 -11.16
CA ALA A 198 20.70 -34.92 -10.35
C ALA A 198 21.57 -33.72 -9.90
N ILE A 199 20.95 -32.57 -9.65
CA ILE A 199 21.64 -31.34 -9.24
C ILE A 199 22.26 -31.51 -7.84
N PRO A 200 23.55 -31.16 -7.65
CA PRO A 200 24.22 -31.24 -6.35
C PRO A 200 23.54 -30.44 -5.24
N LEU A 201 23.65 -30.93 -3.99
CA LEU A 201 23.10 -30.25 -2.81
C LEU A 201 23.73 -28.88 -2.55
N GLU A 202 24.98 -28.66 -2.99
CA GLU A 202 25.67 -27.38 -2.79
C GLU A 202 25.01 -26.22 -3.55
N TRP A 203 24.29 -26.51 -4.63
CA TRP A 203 23.60 -25.48 -5.42
C TRP A 203 22.25 -25.07 -4.82
N ARG A 204 21.76 -25.82 -3.82
CA ARG A 204 20.45 -25.62 -3.19
C ARG A 204 20.50 -24.75 -1.94
N ARG A 205 21.72 -24.40 -1.46
CA ARG A 205 21.97 -23.60 -0.26
C ARG A 205 22.11 -22.12 -0.58
#